data_AF-A0A3M1YG10-F1
#
_entry.id   AF-A0A3M1YG10-F1
#
_cell.length_a   1.000
_cell.length_b   1.000
_cell.length_c   1.000
_cell.angle_alpha   90.00
_cell.angle_beta   90.00
_cell.angle_gamma   90.00
#
_symmetry.space_group_name_H-M   'P 1'
#
loop_
_entity.id
_entity.type
_entity.pdbx_description
1 polymer ?
#
loop_
_entity_poly.entity_id
_entity_poly.type
_entity_poly.pdbx_seq_one_letter_code
_entity_poly.pdbx_strand_id
1 'polypeptide(L)'
;MTDWLSQLDKDTLPQIVLEMFTHWCVWEQARPALVTVLQQVQLEDIANQIERATDLRQVVQIVETANQQIKALRTKTGVLGISAAEAATFEFVNLFDTADEKNLDTEAVSFFAARVCGWAGWARSGFTDATQKTQAEEKARQDQEAYLAKLVVDQS
;
A
#
# COMPACT_ATOMS: atom_id res chain seq x y z
N MET A 1 -24.07 -6.08 -8.88
CA MET A 1 -23.31 -5.25 -7.91
C MET A 1 -22.72 -4.10 -8.70
N THR A 2 -22.82 -2.88 -8.19
CA THR A 2 -22.10 -1.73 -8.74
C THR A 2 -20.60 -1.96 -8.56
N ASP A 3 -19.80 -1.64 -9.58
CA ASP A 3 -18.34 -1.60 -9.52
C ASP A 3 -17.94 -0.16 -9.15
N TRP A 4 -17.77 0.10 -7.86
CA TRP A 4 -17.49 1.42 -7.31
C TRP A 4 -16.07 1.89 -7.59
N LEU A 5 -15.10 0.98 -7.65
CA LEU A 5 -13.74 1.32 -8.09
C LEU A 5 -13.74 1.96 -9.47
N SER A 6 -14.58 1.48 -10.40
CA SER A 6 -14.75 2.09 -11.73
C SER A 6 -15.40 3.48 -11.74
N GLN A 7 -15.78 4.03 -10.58
CA GLN A 7 -16.38 5.35 -10.44
C GLN A 7 -15.41 6.41 -9.88
N LEU A 8 -14.23 5.99 -9.41
CA LEU A 8 -13.24 6.87 -8.79
C LEU A 8 -12.75 7.98 -9.74
N ASP A 9 -12.73 7.71 -11.05
CA ASP A 9 -12.27 8.61 -12.11
C ASP A 9 -13.39 9.45 -12.75
N LYS A 10 -14.66 9.24 -12.35
CA LYS A 10 -15.83 9.81 -13.04
C LYS A 10 -16.41 11.07 -12.40
N ASP A 11 -15.76 11.64 -11.39
CA ASP A 11 -16.25 12.79 -10.60
C ASP A 11 -17.69 12.59 -10.04
N THR A 12 -18.11 11.34 -9.82
CA THR A 12 -19.48 11.02 -9.38
C THR A 12 -19.61 10.89 -7.87
N LEU A 13 -18.50 10.79 -7.14
CA LEU A 13 -18.47 10.57 -5.70
C LEU A 13 -18.20 11.88 -4.95
N PRO A 14 -18.82 12.10 -3.77
CA PRO A 14 -18.52 13.24 -2.93
C PRO A 14 -17.04 13.26 -2.52
N GLN A 15 -16.43 14.45 -2.50
CA GLN A 15 -15.03 14.64 -2.10
C GLN A 15 -14.69 14.00 -0.75
N ILE A 16 -15.59 14.11 0.24
CA ILE A 16 -15.40 13.49 1.56
C ILE A 16 -15.28 11.97 1.50
N VAL A 17 -16.00 11.31 0.57
CA VAL A 17 -15.90 9.86 0.35
C VAL A 17 -14.52 9.51 -0.22
N LEU A 18 -14.04 10.29 -1.19
CA LEU A 18 -12.72 10.10 -1.81
C LEU A 18 -11.58 10.27 -0.80
N GLU A 19 -11.67 11.28 0.07
CA GLU A 19 -10.68 11.53 1.13
C GLU A 19 -10.67 10.40 2.17
N MET A 20 -11.85 9.97 2.64
CA MET A 20 -11.97 8.85 3.59
C MET A 20 -11.44 7.54 3.00
N PHE A 21 -11.79 7.26 1.75
CA PHE A 21 -11.31 6.08 1.02
C PHE A 21 -9.80 6.11 0.84
N THR A 22 -9.24 7.23 0.38
CA THR A 22 -7.80 7.43 0.22
C THR A 22 -7.06 7.21 1.54
N HIS A 23 -7.53 7.85 2.61
CA HIS A 23 -6.95 7.68 3.94
C HIS A 23 -6.94 6.20 4.35
N TRP A 24 -8.05 5.49 4.16
CA TRP A 24 -8.14 4.07 4.50
C TRP A 24 -7.17 3.21 3.66
N CYS A 25 -7.08 3.42 2.34
CA CYS A 25 -6.14 2.72 1.48
C CYS A 25 -4.69 2.90 1.94
N VAL A 26 -4.31 4.10 2.34
CA VAL A 26 -2.96 4.39 2.81
C VAL A 26 -2.71 3.73 4.17
N TRP A 27 -3.55 4.01 5.16
CA TRP A 27 -3.27 3.71 6.57
C TRP A 27 -3.64 2.30 7.00
N GLU A 28 -4.70 1.74 6.42
CA GLU A 28 -5.28 0.44 6.80
C GLU A 28 -4.91 -0.68 5.84
N GLN A 29 -4.49 -0.37 4.60
CA GLN A 29 -4.00 -1.37 3.64
C GLN A 29 -2.50 -1.27 3.35
N ALA A 30 -2.06 -0.18 2.71
CA ALA A 30 -0.72 -0.11 2.15
C ALA A 30 0.37 -0.07 3.24
N ARG A 31 0.18 0.74 4.29
CA ARG A 31 1.15 0.85 5.41
C ARG A 31 1.39 -0.50 6.10
N PRO A 32 0.38 -1.23 6.61
CA PRO A 32 0.61 -2.52 7.26
C PRO A 32 1.15 -3.60 6.29
N ALA A 33 0.78 -3.53 5.01
CA ALA A 33 1.38 -4.40 4.00
C ALA A 33 2.88 -4.12 3.80
N LEU A 34 3.29 -2.85 3.73
CA LEU A 34 4.70 -2.48 3.64
C LEU A 34 5.50 -2.95 4.86
N VAL A 35 4.96 -2.75 6.06
CA VAL A 35 5.53 -3.25 7.32
C VAL A 35 5.77 -4.75 7.26
N THR A 36 4.79 -5.53 6.75
CA THR A 36 4.93 -6.98 6.56
C THR A 36 6.13 -7.33 5.67
N VAL A 37 6.28 -6.63 4.53
CA VAL A 37 7.40 -6.88 3.61
C VAL A 37 8.73 -6.58 4.27
N LEU A 38 8.84 -5.45 4.97
CA LEU A 38 10.07 -5.01 5.63
C LEU A 38 10.49 -5.95 6.77
N GLN A 39 9.55 -6.42 7.58
CA GLN A 39 9.82 -7.42 8.62
C GLN A 39 10.37 -8.72 8.01
N GLN A 40 9.81 -9.17 6.88
CA GLN A 40 10.26 -10.40 6.23
C GLN A 40 11.71 -10.33 5.69
N VAL A 41 12.21 -9.12 5.41
CA VAL A 41 13.57 -8.89 4.90
C VAL A 41 14.56 -8.44 5.97
N GLN A 42 14.21 -8.57 7.25
CA GLN A 42 15.04 -8.20 8.41
C GLN A 42 15.29 -6.69 8.51
N LEU A 43 14.26 -5.90 8.23
CA LEU A 43 14.21 -4.45 8.43
C LEU A 43 13.22 -4.06 9.53
N GLU A 44 13.22 -4.80 10.64
CA GLU A 44 12.29 -4.65 11.75
C GLU A 44 12.34 -3.25 12.37
N ASP A 45 13.52 -2.67 12.51
CA ASP A 45 13.66 -1.32 13.07
C ASP A 45 12.98 -0.26 12.20
N ILE A 46 13.01 -0.41 10.88
CA ILE A 46 12.31 0.47 9.95
C ILE A 46 10.81 0.21 9.99
N ALA A 47 10.41 -1.07 9.98
CA ALA A 47 9.01 -1.45 10.07
C ALA A 47 8.35 -0.88 11.34
N ASN A 48 9.02 -0.99 12.48
CA ASN A 48 8.57 -0.43 13.77
C ASN A 48 8.46 1.11 13.73
N GLN A 49 9.35 1.79 13.00
CA GLN A 49 9.26 3.24 12.83
C GLN A 49 8.04 3.62 11.99
N ILE A 50 7.76 2.88 10.91
CA ILE A 50 6.58 3.08 10.06
C ILE A 50 5.28 2.84 10.83
N GLU A 51 5.21 1.77 11.64
CA GLU A 51 4.02 1.46 12.46
C GLU A 51 3.70 2.57 13.49
N ARG A 52 4.75 3.17 14.06
CA ARG A 52 4.61 4.22 15.08
C ARG A 52 4.39 5.61 14.49
N ALA A 53 4.67 5.81 13.21
CA ALA A 53 4.45 7.09 12.56
C ALA A 53 2.95 7.38 12.48
N THR A 54 2.57 8.57 12.94
CA THR A 54 1.19 9.08 12.91
C THR A 54 0.95 10.06 11.77
N ASP A 55 2.01 10.38 11.02
CA ASP A 55 1.99 11.34 9.91
C ASP A 55 2.53 10.67 8.64
N LEU A 56 1.84 10.89 7.52
CA LEU A 56 2.16 10.21 6.26
C LEU A 56 3.49 10.70 5.67
N ARG A 57 3.85 11.98 5.85
CA ARG A 57 5.14 12.50 5.39
C ARG A 57 6.28 11.88 6.18
N GLN A 58 6.09 11.68 7.48
CA GLN A 58 7.05 10.94 8.31
C GLN A 58 7.21 9.50 7.81
N VAL A 59 6.11 8.80 7.48
CA VAL A 59 6.18 7.45 6.90
C VAL A 59 7.04 7.46 5.63
N VAL A 60 6.79 8.39 4.70
CA VAL A 60 7.52 8.46 3.42
C VAL A 60 9.02 8.68 3.64
N GLN A 61 9.41 9.59 4.53
CA GLN A 61 10.83 9.81 4.85
C GLN A 61 11.52 8.54 5.39
N ILE A 62 10.80 7.77 6.21
CA ILE A 62 11.28 6.48 6.72
C ILE A 62 11.39 5.46 5.56
N VAL A 63 10.42 5.42 4.65
CA VAL A 63 10.41 4.53 3.48
C VAL A 63 11.54 4.86 2.49
N GLU A 64 11.81 6.13 2.22
CA GLU A 64 12.94 6.56 1.40
C GLU A 64 14.28 6.14 2.03
N THR A 65 14.39 6.26 3.35
CA THR A 65 15.55 5.77 4.12
C THR A 65 15.66 4.24 3.99
N ALA A 66 14.55 3.52 4.07
CA ALA A 66 14.51 2.07 3.87
C ALA A 66 15.05 1.68 2.49
N ASN A 67 14.64 2.40 1.45
CA ASN A 67 15.10 2.18 0.08
C ASN A 67 16.62 2.29 -0.08
N GLN A 68 17.26 3.19 0.68
CA GLN A 68 18.72 3.31 0.71
C GLN A 68 19.37 2.13 1.44
N GLN A 69 18.78 1.70 2.57
CA GLN A 69 19.32 0.60 3.38
C GLN A 69 19.13 -0.78 2.72
N ILE A 70 18.01 -1.02 2.03
CA ILE A 70 17.74 -2.26 1.30
C ILE A 70 18.84 -2.53 0.27
N LYS A 71 19.31 -1.49 -0.44
CA LYS A 71 20.41 -1.61 -1.40
C LYS A 71 21.73 -2.06 -0.76
N ALA A 72 21.96 -1.68 0.51
CA ALA A 72 23.14 -2.07 1.27
C ALA A 72 23.03 -3.50 1.87
N LEU A 73 21.82 -4.04 2.03
CA LEU A 73 21.55 -5.36 2.62
C LEU A 73 21.68 -6.55 1.64
N ARG A 74 22.09 -6.29 0.39
CA ARG A 74 22.29 -7.31 -0.67
C ARG A 74 23.16 -8.51 -0.30
N THR A 75 23.91 -8.43 0.79
CA THR A 75 24.79 -9.49 1.28
C THR A 75 24.15 -10.41 2.34
N LYS A 76 23.02 -10.03 2.96
CA LYS A 76 22.42 -10.75 4.11
C LYS A 76 21.05 -11.36 3.85
N THR A 77 20.28 -10.77 2.93
CA THR A 77 18.92 -11.19 2.59
C THR A 77 18.87 -11.77 1.17
N GLY A 78 18.02 -12.77 0.92
CA GLY A 78 17.86 -13.36 -0.41
C GLY A 78 17.41 -12.33 -1.46
N VAL A 79 17.90 -12.48 -2.70
CA VAL A 79 17.67 -11.54 -3.81
C VAL A 79 16.18 -11.26 -4.06
N LEU A 80 15.32 -12.28 -3.90
CA LEU A 80 13.88 -12.14 -4.07
C LEU A 80 13.24 -11.24 -3.01
N GLY A 81 13.65 -11.38 -1.75
CA GLY A 81 13.15 -10.52 -0.67
C GLY A 81 13.55 -9.07 -0.85
N ILE A 82 14.81 -8.83 -1.25
CA ILE A 82 15.30 -7.48 -1.56
C ILE A 82 14.51 -6.84 -2.69
N SER A 83 14.30 -7.58 -3.79
CA SER A 83 13.50 -7.10 -4.92
C SER A 83 12.06 -6.76 -4.51
N ALA A 84 11.44 -7.61 -3.68
CA ALA A 84 10.10 -7.36 -3.16
C ALA A 84 10.04 -6.12 -2.26
N ALA A 85 11.07 -5.90 -1.41
CA ALA A 85 11.15 -4.71 -0.57
C ALA A 85 11.41 -3.43 -1.37
N GLU A 86 12.31 -3.45 -2.35
CA GLU A 86 12.54 -2.33 -3.28
C GLU A 86 11.24 -1.98 -4.03
N ALA A 87 10.52 -2.99 -4.53
CA ALA A 87 9.26 -2.76 -5.22
C ALA A 87 8.17 -2.23 -4.28
N ALA A 88 7.96 -2.84 -3.10
CA ALA A 88 6.94 -2.41 -2.15
C ALA A 88 7.15 -0.96 -1.67
N THR A 89 8.40 -0.59 -1.38
CA THR A 89 8.74 0.79 -0.98
C THR A 89 8.55 1.76 -2.14
N PHE A 90 8.91 1.38 -3.38
CA PHE A 90 8.65 2.20 -4.57
C PHE A 90 7.15 2.42 -4.83
N GLU A 91 6.33 1.37 -4.79
CA GLU A 91 4.88 1.51 -4.96
C GLU A 91 4.28 2.38 -3.83
N PHE A 92 4.78 2.27 -2.61
CA PHE A 92 4.30 3.08 -1.48
C PHE A 92 4.64 4.58 -1.64
N VAL A 93 5.82 4.89 -2.18
CA VAL A 93 6.19 6.30 -2.50
C VAL A 93 5.27 6.85 -3.59
N ASN A 94 5.00 6.10 -4.65
CA ASN A 94 4.06 6.55 -5.68
C ASN A 94 2.64 6.73 -5.13
N LEU A 95 2.19 5.81 -4.27
CA LEU A 95 0.91 5.95 -3.56
C LEU A 95 0.82 7.27 -2.79
N PHE A 96 1.90 7.65 -2.10
CA PHE A 96 1.93 8.92 -1.38
C PHE A 96 1.81 10.11 -2.32
N ASP A 97 2.56 10.13 -3.42
CA ASP A 97 2.50 11.22 -4.41
C ASP A 97 1.10 11.38 -4.99
N THR A 98 0.38 10.27 -5.19
CA THR A 98 -1.01 10.26 -5.68
C THR A 98 -2.06 10.53 -4.60
N ALA A 99 -1.69 10.40 -3.32
CA ALA A 99 -2.56 10.71 -2.18
C ALA A 99 -2.39 12.17 -1.70
N ASP A 100 -1.45 12.93 -2.27
CA ASP A 100 -1.27 14.35 -1.95
C ASP A 100 -2.50 15.15 -2.38
N GLU A 101 -3.00 16.03 -1.50
CA GLU A 101 -4.22 16.82 -1.69
C GLU A 101 -4.20 17.65 -2.98
N LYS A 102 -2.99 18.01 -3.46
CA LYS A 102 -2.81 18.80 -4.69
C LYS A 102 -2.90 17.98 -5.98
N ASN A 103 -2.71 16.67 -5.89
CA ASN A 103 -2.65 15.74 -7.02
C ASN A 103 -3.47 14.47 -6.71
N LEU A 104 -4.57 14.62 -5.96
CA LEU A 104 -5.34 13.48 -5.47
C LEU A 104 -5.88 12.66 -6.65
N ASP A 105 -5.30 11.50 -6.85
CA ASP A 105 -5.72 10.50 -7.84
C ASP A 105 -6.14 9.24 -7.09
N THR A 106 -7.43 9.17 -6.79
CA THR A 106 -7.99 8.11 -5.94
C THR A 106 -7.92 6.74 -6.62
N GLU A 107 -7.99 6.70 -7.95
CA GLU A 107 -7.80 5.46 -8.72
C GLU A 107 -6.36 4.96 -8.58
N ALA A 108 -5.38 5.85 -8.76
CA ALA A 108 -3.98 5.49 -8.59
C ALA A 108 -3.65 5.08 -7.14
N VAL A 109 -4.21 5.76 -6.14
CA VAL A 109 -4.09 5.35 -4.73
C VAL A 109 -4.59 3.92 -4.52
N SER A 110 -5.77 3.60 -5.04
CA SER A 110 -6.37 2.26 -4.97
C SER A 110 -5.46 1.21 -5.61
N PHE A 111 -4.96 1.50 -6.83
CA PHE A 111 -4.05 0.64 -7.58
C PHE A 111 -2.75 0.37 -6.83
N PHE A 112 -2.06 1.42 -6.35
CA PHE A 112 -0.79 1.26 -5.66
C PHE A 112 -0.96 0.56 -4.30
N ALA A 113 -2.05 0.85 -3.57
CA ALA A 113 -2.33 0.18 -2.29
C ALA A 113 -2.50 -1.33 -2.49
N ALA A 114 -3.24 -1.74 -3.52
CA ALA A 114 -3.40 -3.14 -3.87
C ALA A 114 -2.04 -3.81 -4.21
N ARG A 115 -1.16 -3.12 -4.93
CA ARG A 115 0.17 -3.65 -5.27
C ARG A 115 1.08 -3.83 -4.06
N VAL A 116 1.06 -2.90 -3.10
CA VAL A 116 1.80 -3.07 -1.83
C VAL A 116 1.27 -4.29 -1.07
N CYS A 117 -0.05 -4.49 -1.01
CA CYS A 117 -0.67 -5.70 -0.47
C CYS A 117 -0.21 -6.98 -1.21
N GLY A 118 -0.07 -6.91 -2.53
CA GLY A 118 0.50 -7.98 -3.35
C GLY A 118 1.89 -8.40 -2.89
N TRP A 119 2.80 -7.43 -2.72
CA TRP A 119 4.15 -7.71 -2.24
C TRP A 119 4.14 -8.34 -0.85
N ALA A 120 3.26 -7.89 0.04
CA ALA A 120 3.08 -8.49 1.36
C ALA A 120 2.56 -9.94 1.26
N GLY A 121 1.65 -10.24 0.33
CA GLY A 121 1.18 -11.60 0.06
C GLY A 121 2.31 -12.56 -0.31
N TRP A 122 3.21 -12.14 -1.21
CA TRP A 122 4.38 -12.94 -1.57
C TRP A 122 5.40 -13.05 -0.43
N ALA A 123 5.60 -11.97 0.33
CA ALA A 123 6.48 -11.98 1.51
C ALA A 123 6.02 -13.00 2.56
N ARG A 124 4.70 -13.10 2.81
CA ARG A 124 4.13 -14.08 3.76
C ARG A 124 4.37 -15.53 3.36
N SER A 125 4.55 -15.83 2.07
CA SER A 125 4.95 -17.16 1.61
C SER A 125 6.47 -17.39 1.68
N GLY A 126 7.22 -16.49 2.32
CA GLY A 126 8.68 -16.53 2.32
C GLY A 126 9.28 -16.36 0.92
N PHE A 127 8.57 -15.68 0.01
CA PHE A 127 8.92 -15.52 -1.40
C PHE A 127 8.93 -16.83 -2.22
N THR A 128 8.27 -17.88 -1.74
CA THR A 128 8.27 -19.20 -2.42
C THR A 128 7.09 -19.41 -3.37
N ASP A 129 5.98 -18.70 -3.15
CA ASP A 129 4.76 -18.81 -3.95
C ASP A 129 4.32 -17.45 -4.49
N ALA A 130 4.59 -17.21 -5.77
CA ALA A 130 4.24 -15.97 -6.44
C ALA A 130 2.73 -15.80 -6.67
N THR A 131 1.93 -16.87 -6.60
CA THR A 131 0.47 -16.77 -6.76
C THR A 131 -0.17 -15.98 -5.61
N GLN A 132 0.48 -16.00 -4.44
CA GLN A 132 0.06 -15.24 -3.27
C GLN A 132 0.12 -13.73 -3.48
N LYS A 133 0.97 -13.25 -4.41
CA LYS A 133 0.97 -11.84 -4.82
C LYS A 133 -0.36 -11.45 -5.45
N THR A 134 -0.73 -12.16 -6.51
CA THR A 134 -1.97 -11.91 -7.26
C THR A 134 -3.20 -12.07 -6.37
N GLN A 135 -3.22 -13.09 -5.51
CA GLN A 135 -4.32 -13.31 -4.57
C GLN A 135 -4.46 -12.17 -3.56
N ALA A 136 -3.35 -11.66 -3.03
CA ALA A 136 -3.38 -10.53 -2.10
C ALA A 136 -3.77 -9.21 -2.78
N GLU A 137 -3.34 -8.96 -4.02
CA GLU A 137 -3.79 -7.81 -4.81
C GLU A 137 -5.30 -7.86 -5.06
N GLU A 138 -5.81 -9.03 -5.46
CA GLU A 138 -7.23 -9.22 -5.74
C GLU A 138 -8.07 -9.06 -4.47
N LYS A 139 -7.62 -9.65 -3.37
CA LYS A 139 -8.27 -9.45 -2.07
C LYS A 139 -8.28 -7.97 -1.66
N ALA A 140 -7.18 -7.25 -1.86
CA ALA A 140 -7.11 -5.83 -1.52
C ALA A 140 -8.13 -5.01 -2.33
N ARG A 141 -8.30 -5.30 -3.63
CA ARG A 141 -9.34 -4.68 -4.47
C ARG A 141 -10.76 -5.00 -4.00
N GLN A 142 -11.02 -6.24 -3.61
CA GLN A 142 -12.33 -6.62 -3.04
C GLN A 142 -12.62 -5.90 -1.72
N ASP A 143 -11.61 -5.78 -0.85
CA ASP A 143 -11.74 -5.07 0.42
C ASP A 143 -11.94 -3.55 0.19
N GLN A 144 -11.27 -2.97 -0.82
CA GLN A 144 -11.46 -1.56 -1.25
C GLN A 144 -12.89 -1.33 -1.77
N GLU A 145 -13.37 -2.18 -2.66
CA GLU A 145 -14.72 -2.13 -3.22
C GLU A 145 -15.79 -2.17 -2.09
N ALA A 146 -15.62 -3.10 -1.15
CA ALA A 146 -16.51 -3.23 0.00
C ALA A 146 -16.48 -1.99 0.91
N TYR A 147 -15.30 -1.41 1.16
CA TYR A 147 -15.16 -0.21 1.97
C TYR A 147 -15.77 1.01 1.28
N LEU A 148 -15.55 1.18 -0.02
CA LEU A 148 -16.10 2.28 -0.80
C LEU A 148 -17.65 2.20 -0.87
N ALA A 149 -18.20 1.00 -1.09
CA ALA A 149 -19.64 0.78 -1.04
C ALA A 149 -20.24 1.19 0.31
N LYS A 150 -19.56 0.87 1.42
CA LYS A 150 -19.97 1.27 2.77
C LYS A 150 -19.95 2.80 2.93
N LEU A 151 -18.88 3.47 2.50
CA LEU A 151 -18.78 4.93 2.58
C LEU A 151 -19.91 5.64 1.81
N VAL A 152 -20.24 5.16 0.62
CA VAL A 152 -21.32 5.74 -0.18
C VAL A 152 -22.67 5.60 0.54
N VAL A 153 -22.96 4.45 1.15
CA VAL A 153 -24.18 4.24 1.92
C VAL A 153 -24.23 5.12 3.17
N ASP A 154 -23.12 5.25 3.89
CA ASP A 154 -23.04 6.04 5.12
C ASP A 154 -23.16 7.56 4.88
N GLN A 155 -22.93 8.02 3.64
CA GLN A 155 -22.99 9.44 3.24
C GLN A 155 -24.25 9.79 2.40
N SER A 156 -25.15 8.83 2.18
CA SER A 156 -26.44 9.00 1.48
C SER A 156 -27.58 9.30 2.44
#